data_AF-A0AAW4YBA4-F1
#
_entry.id   AF-A0AAW4YBA4-F1
#
_cell.length_a   1.000
_cell.length_b   1.000
_cell.length_c   1.000
_cell.angle_alpha   90.00
_cell.angle_beta   90.00
_cell.angle_gamma   90.00
#
_symmetry.space_group_name_H-M   'P 1'
#
loop_
_entity.id
_entity.type
_entity.pdbx_description
1 polymer ?
#
loop_
_entity_poly.entity_id
_entity_poly.type
_entity_poly.pdbx_seq_one_letter_code
_entity_poly.pdbx_strand_id
1 'polypeptide(L)'
;ANEQKALIAQTADATTEEKEQANQQVDAQLTQGNQNIENAQSIDDVNTAKDNAIQAIDPIQASTDVKTNARAELLNEMQNKITEILNDNTTTNEEKGKDIGPVRAAYEEGLNNINTSTATGDVTTAKDAAVQKVQQLHANPVKKPSGKTALDQAAADKKTQIEQTPNASQQEINDAKQEVDTVLNQAKT
;
A
#
# COMPACT_ATOMS: atom_id res chain seq x y z
N ALA A 1 25.12 7.15 -29.51
CA ALA A 1 24.48 8.29 -28.80
C ALA A 1 23.00 8.45 -29.16
N ASN A 2 22.63 8.86 -30.38
CA ASN A 2 21.21 9.08 -30.73
C ASN A 2 20.34 7.83 -30.57
N GLU A 3 20.83 6.67 -31.02
CA GLU A 3 20.15 5.38 -30.82
C GLU A 3 19.95 5.08 -29.34
N GLN A 4 20.99 5.25 -28.51
CA GLN A 4 20.89 5.06 -27.06
C GLN A 4 19.85 5.98 -26.41
N LYS A 5 19.81 7.26 -26.79
CA LYS A 5 18.79 8.21 -26.31
C LYS A 5 17.38 7.79 -26.73
N ALA A 6 17.21 7.20 -27.91
CA ALA A 6 15.93 6.66 -28.35
C ALA A 6 15.50 5.43 -27.55
N LEU A 7 16.44 4.59 -27.10
CA LEU A 7 16.17 3.49 -26.17
C LEU A 7 15.78 4.01 -24.78
N ILE A 8 16.52 4.99 -24.25
CA ILE A 8 16.21 5.67 -22.97
C ILE A 8 14.79 6.25 -22.99
N ALA A 9 14.41 6.95 -24.07
CA ALA A 9 13.08 7.54 -24.22
C ALA A 9 11.93 6.51 -24.11
N GLN A 10 12.17 5.28 -24.59
CA GLN A 10 11.21 4.18 -24.58
C GLN A 10 11.15 3.42 -23.24
N THR A 11 11.97 3.77 -22.25
CA THR A 11 11.90 3.16 -20.91
C THR A 11 10.60 3.58 -20.23
N ALA A 12 9.58 2.72 -20.27
CA ALA A 12 8.22 3.07 -19.86
C ALA A 12 8.09 3.36 -18.36
N ASP A 13 8.87 2.65 -17.55
CA ASP A 13 8.85 2.78 -16.09
C ASP A 13 9.75 3.90 -15.54
N ALA A 14 10.56 4.52 -16.38
CA ALA A 14 11.39 5.66 -16.00
C ALA A 14 10.59 6.96 -16.05
N THR A 15 10.78 7.82 -15.05
CA THR A 15 10.27 9.18 -15.07
C THR A 15 11.03 10.07 -16.05
N THR A 16 10.49 11.25 -16.31
CA THR A 16 11.17 12.29 -17.10
C THR A 16 12.55 12.61 -16.51
N GLU A 17 12.66 12.75 -15.19
CA GLU A 17 13.92 13.08 -14.52
C GLU A 17 14.94 11.93 -14.61
N GLU A 18 14.51 10.68 -14.46
CA GLU A 18 15.40 9.51 -14.61
C GLU A 18 15.93 9.38 -16.05
N LYS A 19 15.09 9.65 -17.05
CA LYS A 19 15.48 9.69 -18.47
C LYS A 19 16.45 10.83 -18.78
N GLU A 20 16.18 12.01 -18.23
CA GLU A 20 17.03 13.19 -18.42
C GLU A 20 18.43 12.96 -17.81
N GLN A 21 18.50 12.37 -16.62
CA GLN A 21 19.76 11.99 -16.01
C GLN A 21 20.55 11.01 -16.89
N ALA A 22 19.91 9.99 -17.44
CA ALA A 22 20.57 9.04 -18.36
C ALA A 22 21.02 9.72 -19.66
N ASN A 23 20.21 10.63 -20.23
CA ASN A 23 20.59 11.40 -21.41
C ASN A 23 21.82 12.29 -21.16
N GLN A 24 21.91 12.91 -19.98
CA GLN A 24 23.07 13.71 -19.58
C GLN A 24 24.34 12.84 -19.48
N GLN A 25 24.22 11.61 -18.99
CA GLN A 25 25.34 10.66 -18.98
C GLN A 25 25.76 10.29 -20.41
N VAL A 26 24.82 10.05 -21.33
CA VAL A 26 25.13 9.80 -22.75
C VAL A 26 25.87 11.00 -23.36
N ASP A 27 25.41 12.23 -23.09
CA ASP A 27 26.03 13.46 -23.61
C ASP A 27 27.43 13.69 -23.06
N ALA A 28 27.64 13.38 -21.77
CA ALA A 28 28.96 13.45 -21.15
C ALA A 28 29.94 12.47 -21.82
N GLN A 29 29.54 11.22 -22.04
CA GLN A 29 30.38 10.22 -22.71
C GLN A 29 30.63 10.57 -24.18
N LEU A 30 29.62 11.11 -24.89
CA LEU A 30 29.78 11.58 -26.26
C LEU A 30 30.77 12.73 -26.35
N THR A 31 30.67 13.70 -25.45
CA THR A 31 31.59 14.85 -25.37
C THR A 31 33.02 14.38 -25.11
N GLN A 32 33.21 13.47 -24.15
CA GLN A 32 34.52 12.90 -23.85
C GLN A 32 35.10 12.12 -25.03
N GLY A 33 34.26 11.32 -25.71
CA GLY A 33 34.66 10.57 -26.90
C GLY A 33 35.15 11.47 -28.04
N ASN A 34 34.41 12.56 -28.32
CA ASN A 34 34.81 13.53 -29.33
C ASN A 34 36.14 14.23 -28.98
N GLN A 35 36.32 14.64 -27.73
CA GLN A 35 37.59 15.21 -27.28
C GLN A 35 38.77 14.24 -27.43
N ASN A 36 38.55 12.95 -27.15
CA ASN A 36 39.59 11.92 -27.34
C ASN A 36 39.93 11.75 -28.83
N ILE A 37 38.95 11.83 -29.73
CA ILE A 37 39.16 11.79 -31.18
C ILE A 37 39.91 13.03 -31.67
N GLU A 38 39.56 14.22 -31.19
CA GLU A 38 40.24 15.47 -31.55
C GLU A 38 41.72 15.47 -31.13
N ASN A 39 42.04 14.82 -30.00
CA ASN A 39 43.40 14.71 -29.47
C ASN A 39 44.21 13.55 -30.08
N ALA A 40 43.58 12.66 -30.86
CA ALA A 40 44.24 11.49 -31.44
C ALA A 40 45.27 11.87 -32.51
N GLN A 41 46.44 11.22 -32.51
CA GLN A 41 47.56 11.56 -33.40
C GLN A 41 47.76 10.59 -34.57
N SER A 42 47.05 9.45 -34.56
CA SER A 42 47.10 8.43 -35.59
C SER A 42 45.71 7.86 -35.91
N ILE A 43 45.60 7.15 -37.03
CA ILE A 43 44.36 6.46 -37.42
C ILE A 43 43.97 5.40 -36.37
N ASP A 44 44.96 4.71 -35.80
CA ASP A 44 44.72 3.69 -34.78
C ASP A 44 44.22 4.30 -33.47
N ASP A 45 44.75 5.47 -33.09
CA ASP A 45 44.26 6.23 -31.92
C ASP A 45 42.81 6.70 -32.13
N VAL A 46 42.47 7.19 -33.33
CA VAL A 46 41.11 7.60 -33.68
C VAL A 46 40.15 6.41 -33.58
N ASN A 47 40.52 5.25 -34.15
CA ASN A 47 39.68 4.05 -34.07
C ASN A 47 39.49 3.60 -32.61
N THR A 48 40.56 3.60 -31.82
CA THR A 48 40.52 3.24 -30.40
C THR A 48 39.63 4.19 -29.60
N ALA A 49 39.78 5.50 -29.79
CA ALA A 49 38.97 6.52 -29.10
C ALA A 49 37.48 6.39 -29.45
N LYS A 50 37.17 6.16 -30.72
CA LYS A 50 35.81 5.92 -31.21
C LYS A 50 35.20 4.66 -30.58
N ASP A 51 35.92 3.53 -30.61
CA ASP A 51 35.42 2.26 -30.09
C ASP A 51 35.20 2.33 -28.56
N ASN A 52 36.11 2.97 -27.82
CA ASN A 52 35.94 3.22 -26.38
C ASN A 52 34.71 4.10 -26.08
N ALA A 53 34.47 5.15 -26.88
CA ALA A 53 33.32 6.02 -26.69
C ALA A 53 32.00 5.28 -26.92
N ILE A 54 31.94 4.39 -27.93
CA ILE A 54 30.78 3.53 -28.17
C ILE A 54 30.55 2.61 -26.97
N GLN A 55 31.60 1.90 -26.52
CA GLN A 55 31.52 0.98 -25.38
C GLN A 55 31.07 1.66 -24.08
N ALA A 56 31.44 2.93 -23.88
CA ALA A 56 31.03 3.71 -22.71
C ALA A 56 29.56 4.19 -22.79
N ILE A 57 29.03 4.44 -23.99
CA ILE A 57 27.65 4.90 -24.20
C ILE A 57 26.63 3.76 -24.12
N ASP A 58 26.96 2.61 -24.72
CA ASP A 58 26.05 1.47 -24.87
C ASP A 58 25.34 1.00 -23.58
N PRO A 59 26.00 0.92 -22.39
CA PRO A 59 25.33 0.42 -21.19
C PRO A 59 24.44 1.45 -20.48
N ILE A 60 24.40 2.72 -20.92
CA ILE A 60 23.68 3.78 -20.21
C ILE A 60 22.16 3.60 -20.39
N GLN A 61 21.44 3.40 -19.29
CA GLN A 61 19.98 3.23 -19.27
C GLN A 61 19.34 4.19 -18.27
N ALA A 62 18.05 4.48 -18.45
CA ALA A 62 17.29 5.20 -17.43
C ALA A 62 17.04 4.32 -16.21
N SER A 63 17.13 4.89 -15.01
CA SER A 63 16.62 4.22 -13.80
C SER A 63 15.09 4.08 -13.87
N THR A 64 14.56 3.11 -13.14
CA THR A 64 13.11 2.83 -13.03
C THR A 64 12.66 2.76 -11.58
N ASP A 65 13.46 3.33 -10.67
CA ASP A 65 13.31 3.16 -9.22
C ASP A 65 12.08 3.90 -8.72
N VAL A 66 11.80 5.10 -9.25
CA VAL A 66 10.72 5.96 -8.74
C VAL A 66 9.37 5.25 -8.80
N LYS A 67 8.95 4.74 -9.97
CA LYS A 67 7.67 4.02 -10.09
C LYS A 67 7.71 2.67 -9.40
N THR A 68 8.82 1.94 -9.50
CA THR A 68 8.93 0.60 -8.92
C THR A 68 8.81 0.63 -7.39
N ASN A 69 9.49 1.57 -6.74
CA ASN A 69 9.41 1.74 -5.29
C ASN A 69 8.01 2.22 -4.85
N ALA A 70 7.42 3.18 -5.57
CA ALA A 70 6.07 3.65 -5.26
C ALA A 70 5.03 2.52 -5.31
N ARG A 71 5.10 1.64 -6.32
CA ARG A 71 4.21 0.46 -6.43
C ARG A 71 4.43 -0.53 -5.29
N ALA A 72 5.68 -0.77 -4.91
CA ALA A 72 6.02 -1.68 -3.82
C ALA A 72 5.51 -1.16 -2.46
N GLU A 73 5.68 0.12 -2.18
CA GLU A 73 5.17 0.77 -0.97
C GLU A 73 3.64 0.68 -0.87
N LEU A 74 2.93 1.01 -1.96
CA LEU A 74 1.47 0.92 -2.01
C LEU A 74 0.98 -0.53 -1.86
N LEU A 75 1.67 -1.51 -2.46
CA LEU A 75 1.36 -2.93 -2.31
C LEU A 75 1.52 -3.39 -0.86
N ASN A 76 2.56 -2.92 -0.17
CA ASN A 76 2.79 -3.23 1.24
C ASN A 76 1.68 -2.65 2.13
N GLU A 77 1.30 -1.39 1.91
CA GLU A 77 0.22 -0.73 2.66
C GLU A 77 -1.12 -1.47 2.49
N MET A 78 -1.47 -1.86 1.27
CA MET A 78 -2.67 -2.65 0.98
C MET A 78 -2.68 -3.98 1.74
N GLN A 79 -1.56 -4.72 1.74
CA GLN A 79 -1.45 -6.00 2.45
C GLN A 79 -1.55 -5.83 3.97
N ASN A 80 -0.93 -4.79 4.52
CA ASN A 80 -1.03 -4.46 5.95
C ASN A 80 -2.49 -4.18 6.33
N LYS A 81 -3.19 -3.36 5.54
CA LYS A 81 -4.59 -3.02 5.81
C LYS A 81 -5.52 -4.23 5.71
N ILE A 82 -5.33 -5.10 4.72
CA ILE A 82 -6.10 -6.36 4.63
C ILE A 82 -5.84 -7.24 5.87
N THR A 83 -4.60 -7.33 6.32
CA THR A 83 -4.23 -8.11 7.51
C THR A 83 -4.89 -7.55 8.77
N GLU A 84 -4.92 -6.23 8.94
CA GLU A 84 -5.62 -5.55 10.04
C GLU A 84 -7.11 -5.92 10.06
N ILE A 85 -7.79 -5.81 8.92
CA ILE A 85 -9.22 -6.16 8.79
C ILE A 85 -9.46 -7.65 9.08
N LEU A 86 -8.60 -8.54 8.56
CA LEU A 86 -8.72 -9.98 8.79
C LEU A 86 -8.48 -10.37 10.25
N ASN A 87 -7.64 -9.64 10.97
CA ASN A 87 -7.34 -9.90 12.38
C ASN A 87 -8.35 -9.29 13.35
N ASP A 88 -9.22 -8.38 12.89
CA ASP A 88 -10.30 -7.85 13.72
C ASP A 88 -11.25 -8.99 14.16
N ASN A 89 -11.34 -9.24 15.47
CA ASN A 89 -12.17 -10.31 16.02
C ASN A 89 -13.59 -9.86 16.36
N THR A 90 -13.90 -8.57 16.19
CA THR A 90 -15.21 -7.96 16.45
C THR A 90 -16.15 -8.07 15.25
N THR A 91 -15.59 -8.30 14.06
CA THR A 91 -16.32 -8.54 12.80
C THR A 91 -16.61 -10.02 12.54
N THR A 92 -17.59 -10.28 11.68
CA THR A 92 -17.79 -11.58 11.02
C THR A 92 -17.00 -11.67 9.71
N ASN A 93 -16.93 -12.87 9.12
CA ASN A 93 -16.21 -13.06 7.86
C ASN A 93 -16.87 -12.33 6.68
N GLU A 94 -18.20 -12.22 6.69
CA GLU A 94 -18.97 -11.49 5.69
C GLU A 94 -18.69 -9.98 5.75
N GLU A 95 -18.59 -9.42 6.96
CA GLU A 95 -18.22 -8.02 7.19
C GLU A 95 -16.79 -7.75 6.69
N LYS A 96 -15.83 -8.61 7.07
CA LYS A 96 -14.43 -8.54 6.58
C LYS A 96 -14.35 -8.57 5.06
N GLY A 97 -15.08 -9.49 4.43
CA GLY A 97 -15.10 -9.62 2.97
C GLY A 97 -15.60 -8.35 2.28
N LYS A 98 -16.61 -7.68 2.87
CA LYS A 98 -17.13 -6.40 2.39
C LYS A 98 -16.12 -5.28 2.56
N ASP A 99 -15.39 -5.23 3.68
CA ASP A 99 -14.44 -4.15 3.98
C ASP A 99 -13.11 -4.29 3.22
N ILE A 100 -12.72 -5.51 2.81
CA ILE A 100 -11.54 -5.76 1.96
C ILE A 100 -11.73 -5.23 0.53
N GLY A 101 -12.96 -5.24 0.01
CA GLY A 101 -13.26 -4.79 -1.36
C GLY A 101 -12.78 -3.35 -1.64
N PRO A 102 -13.19 -2.36 -0.83
CA PRO A 102 -12.71 -0.98 -0.92
C PRO A 102 -11.17 -0.84 -0.84
N VAL A 103 -10.49 -1.68 -0.04
CA VAL A 103 -9.03 -1.65 0.08
C VAL A 103 -8.36 -2.02 -1.24
N ARG A 104 -8.85 -3.07 -1.91
CA ARG A 104 -8.36 -3.47 -3.23
C ARG A 104 -8.65 -2.43 -4.30
N ALA A 105 -9.85 -1.83 -4.28
CA ALA A 105 -10.22 -0.79 -5.22
C ALA A 105 -9.32 0.46 -5.09
N ALA A 106 -9.02 0.90 -3.86
CA ALA A 106 -8.10 2.02 -3.62
C ALA A 106 -6.67 1.70 -4.09
N TYR A 107 -6.20 0.47 -3.89
CA TYR A 107 -4.92 -0.01 -4.41
C TYR A 107 -4.87 0.02 -5.94
N GLU A 108 -5.88 -0.52 -6.62
CA GLU A 108 -5.95 -0.56 -8.09
C GLU A 108 -6.00 0.85 -8.69
N GLU A 109 -6.78 1.75 -8.10
CA GLU A 109 -6.83 3.16 -8.50
C GLU A 109 -5.46 3.82 -8.33
N GLY A 110 -4.80 3.64 -7.18
CA GLY A 110 -3.48 4.18 -6.91
C GLY A 110 -2.40 3.65 -7.86
N LEU A 111 -2.43 2.35 -8.14
CA LEU A 111 -1.51 1.70 -9.07
C LEU A 111 -1.65 2.29 -10.48
N ASN A 112 -2.88 2.52 -10.95
CA ASN A 112 -3.13 3.15 -12.24
C ASN A 112 -2.61 4.59 -12.28
N ASN A 113 -2.81 5.36 -11.21
CA ASN A 113 -2.31 6.74 -11.13
C ASN A 113 -0.76 6.76 -11.17
N ILE A 114 -0.09 5.91 -10.39
CA ILE A 114 1.39 5.79 -10.42
C ILE A 114 1.90 5.43 -11.83
N ASN A 115 1.25 4.48 -12.51
CA ASN A 115 1.68 4.03 -13.82
C ASN A 115 1.54 5.12 -14.90
N THR A 116 0.48 5.92 -14.81
CA THR A 116 0.19 7.00 -15.77
C THR A 116 0.98 8.28 -15.51
N SER A 117 1.48 8.49 -14.29
CA SER A 117 2.40 9.59 -13.97
C SER A 117 3.68 9.54 -14.80
N THR A 118 4.20 10.69 -15.20
CA THR A 118 5.44 10.79 -16.00
C THR A 118 6.57 11.46 -15.25
N ALA A 119 6.27 12.43 -14.37
CA ALA A 119 7.25 13.10 -13.53
C ALA A 119 7.36 12.44 -12.14
N THR A 120 8.52 12.60 -11.52
CA THR A 120 8.82 12.05 -10.18
C THR A 120 7.89 12.62 -9.09
N GLY A 121 7.57 13.92 -9.17
CA GLY A 121 6.62 14.56 -8.26
C GLY A 121 5.20 14.02 -8.38
N ASP A 122 4.75 13.71 -9.60
CA ASP A 122 3.42 13.14 -9.85
C ASP A 122 3.31 11.73 -9.30
N VAL A 123 4.34 10.89 -9.51
CA VAL A 123 4.41 9.53 -8.94
C VAL A 123 4.32 9.58 -7.42
N THR A 124 5.08 10.49 -6.80
CA THR A 124 5.08 10.67 -5.34
C THR A 124 3.68 11.06 -4.85
N THR A 125 3.05 12.04 -5.50
CA THR A 125 1.70 12.52 -5.16
C THR A 125 0.65 11.42 -5.32
N ALA A 126 0.70 10.66 -6.43
CA ALA A 126 -0.21 9.56 -6.70
C ALA A 126 -0.09 8.45 -5.64
N LYS A 127 1.15 8.10 -5.27
CA LYS A 127 1.44 7.13 -4.22
C LYS A 127 0.91 7.60 -2.86
N ASP A 128 1.23 8.81 -2.43
CA ASP A 128 0.83 9.34 -1.13
C ASP A 128 -0.70 9.42 -1.01
N ALA A 129 -1.38 9.88 -2.06
CA ALA A 129 -2.84 9.90 -2.10
C ALA A 129 -3.45 8.49 -2.00
N ALA A 130 -2.88 7.50 -2.68
CA ALA A 130 -3.34 6.12 -2.63
C ALA A 130 -3.11 5.47 -1.26
N VAL A 131 -1.93 5.68 -0.66
CA VAL A 131 -1.61 5.23 0.70
C VAL A 131 -2.59 5.83 1.70
N GLN A 132 -2.85 7.13 1.62
CA GLN A 132 -3.81 7.79 2.51
C GLN A 132 -5.23 7.20 2.37
N LYS A 133 -5.70 6.94 1.14
CA LYS A 133 -7.00 6.29 0.90
C LYS A 133 -7.07 4.90 1.54
N VAL A 134 -6.04 4.08 1.39
CA VAL A 134 -5.97 2.75 1.99
C VAL A 134 -5.99 2.85 3.52
N GLN A 135 -5.22 3.77 4.10
CA GLN A 135 -5.13 3.96 5.56
C GLN A 135 -6.45 4.35 6.21
N GLN A 136 -7.31 5.10 5.51
CA GLN A 136 -8.63 5.52 5.99
C GLN A 136 -9.64 4.38 6.07
N LEU A 137 -9.35 3.22 5.46
CA LEU A 137 -10.23 2.06 5.52
C LEU A 137 -10.00 1.27 6.81
N HIS A 138 -11.05 0.62 7.30
CA HIS A 138 -11.02 -0.14 8.55
C HIS A 138 -12.12 -1.21 8.56
N ALA A 139 -12.02 -2.15 9.49
CA ALA A 139 -13.09 -3.10 9.78
C ALA A 139 -14.34 -2.36 10.29
N ASN A 140 -15.53 -2.83 9.91
CA ASN A 140 -16.80 -2.24 10.31
C ASN A 140 -17.71 -3.27 11.01
N PRO A 141 -17.53 -3.48 12.32
CA PRO A 141 -18.25 -4.51 13.07
C PRO A 141 -19.71 -4.13 13.33
N VAL A 142 -20.64 -5.01 12.97
CA VAL A 142 -22.07 -4.80 13.22
C VAL A 142 -22.67 -5.98 13.97
N LYS A 143 -22.46 -7.21 13.49
CA LYS A 143 -23.21 -8.39 13.98
C LYS A 143 -22.81 -8.83 15.38
N LYS A 144 -21.51 -8.98 15.69
CA LYS A 144 -21.09 -9.39 17.04
C LYS A 144 -21.40 -8.32 18.10
N PRO A 145 -21.13 -7.02 17.88
CA PRO A 145 -21.54 -5.98 18.82
C PRO A 145 -23.05 -5.99 19.08
N SER A 146 -23.86 -6.08 18.02
CA SER A 146 -25.32 -6.12 18.14
C SER A 146 -25.81 -7.34 18.93
N GLY A 147 -25.22 -8.52 18.69
CA GLY A 147 -25.53 -9.73 19.46
C GLY A 147 -25.21 -9.59 20.94
N LYS A 148 -24.05 -8.98 21.28
CA LYS A 148 -23.66 -8.71 22.67
C LYS A 148 -24.61 -7.72 23.35
N THR A 149 -25.04 -6.66 22.66
CA THR A 149 -26.06 -5.73 23.16
C THR A 149 -27.40 -6.41 23.43
N ALA A 150 -27.83 -7.34 22.55
CA ALA A 150 -29.06 -8.09 22.75
C ALA A 150 -28.99 -9.01 23.99
N LEU A 151 -27.83 -9.62 24.25
CA LEU A 151 -27.60 -10.40 25.47
C LEU A 151 -27.65 -9.52 26.73
N ASP A 152 -27.05 -8.32 26.69
CA ASP A 152 -27.14 -7.35 27.79
C ASP A 152 -28.59 -6.99 28.11
N GLN A 153 -29.39 -6.71 27.10
CA GLN A 153 -30.79 -6.38 27.27
C GLN A 153 -31.57 -7.55 27.88
N ALA A 154 -31.39 -8.77 27.36
CA ALA A 154 -32.06 -9.95 27.88
C ALA A 154 -31.70 -10.25 29.35
N ALA A 155 -30.44 -10.04 29.73
CA ALA A 155 -30.01 -10.18 31.12
C ALA A 155 -30.64 -9.11 32.04
N ALA A 156 -30.69 -7.85 31.59
CA ALA A 156 -31.34 -6.77 32.34
C ALA A 156 -32.85 -7.04 32.55
N ASP A 157 -33.54 -7.50 31.50
CA ASP A 157 -34.95 -7.88 31.56
C ASP A 157 -35.15 -9.04 32.56
N LYS A 158 -34.29 -10.06 32.51
CA LYS A 158 -34.35 -11.21 33.43
C LYS A 158 -34.15 -10.80 34.88
N LYS A 159 -33.18 -9.90 35.16
CA LYS A 159 -32.97 -9.37 36.52
C LYS A 159 -34.15 -8.57 37.02
N THR A 160 -34.84 -7.84 36.14
CA THR A 160 -36.08 -7.11 36.48
C THR A 160 -37.19 -8.08 36.86
N GLN A 161 -37.34 -9.19 36.13
CA GLN A 161 -38.30 -10.24 36.48
C GLN A 161 -37.96 -10.92 37.81
N ILE A 162 -36.67 -11.21 38.07
CA ILE A 162 -36.21 -11.79 39.35
C ILE A 162 -36.57 -10.87 40.52
N GLU A 163 -36.36 -9.56 40.40
CA GLU A 163 -36.71 -8.56 41.42
C GLU A 163 -38.21 -8.57 41.77
N GLN A 164 -39.06 -8.94 40.82
CA GLN A 164 -40.52 -8.99 40.98
C GLN A 164 -41.02 -10.34 41.51
N THR A 165 -40.13 -11.26 41.90
CA THR A 165 -40.52 -12.60 42.38
C THR A 165 -41.22 -12.51 43.74
N PRO A 166 -42.52 -12.89 43.84
CA PRO A 166 -43.25 -12.77 45.10
C PRO A 166 -42.69 -13.69 46.19
N ASN A 167 -42.69 -13.22 47.44
CA ASN A 167 -42.27 -13.95 48.64
C ASN A 167 -40.79 -14.42 48.66
N ALA A 168 -39.96 -14.01 47.69
CA ALA A 168 -38.52 -14.27 47.72
C ALA A 168 -37.82 -13.32 48.72
N SER A 169 -36.82 -13.84 49.43
CA SER A 169 -35.95 -13.00 50.26
C SER A 169 -35.01 -12.16 49.39
N GLN A 170 -34.53 -11.04 49.92
CA GLN A 170 -33.55 -10.20 49.22
C GLN A 170 -32.27 -10.98 48.89
N GLN A 171 -31.88 -11.93 49.75
CA GLN A 171 -30.72 -12.77 49.51
C GLN A 171 -30.92 -13.66 48.28
N GLU A 172 -32.07 -14.36 48.18
CA GLU A 172 -32.38 -15.19 47.01
C GLU A 172 -32.45 -14.38 45.71
N ILE A 173 -33.02 -13.17 45.75
CA ILE A 173 -33.06 -12.24 44.60
C ILE A 173 -31.65 -11.86 44.17
N ASN A 174 -30.78 -11.48 45.11
CA ASN A 174 -29.41 -11.07 44.82
C ASN A 174 -28.59 -12.24 44.25
N ASP A 175 -28.73 -13.44 44.83
CA ASP A 175 -28.02 -14.64 44.37
C ASP A 175 -28.44 -15.02 42.94
N ALA A 176 -29.74 -14.97 42.63
CA ALA A 176 -30.24 -15.24 41.28
C ALA A 176 -29.78 -14.19 40.25
N LYS A 177 -29.69 -12.90 40.64
CA LYS A 177 -29.14 -11.86 39.76
C LYS A 177 -27.64 -12.05 39.49
N GLN A 178 -26.88 -12.49 40.49
CA GLN A 178 -25.46 -12.81 40.36
C GLN A 178 -25.25 -14.02 39.43
N GLU A 179 -26.14 -15.01 39.47
CA GLU A 179 -26.13 -16.12 38.53
C GLU A 179 -26.37 -15.65 37.08
N VAL A 180 -27.32 -14.74 36.86
CA VAL A 180 -27.54 -14.11 35.55
C VAL A 180 -26.28 -13.39 35.05
N ASP A 181 -25.59 -12.65 35.90
CA ASP A 181 -24.31 -12.00 35.54
C ASP A 181 -23.22 -13.00 35.17
N THR A 182 -23.14 -14.09 35.91
CA THR A 182 -22.17 -15.16 35.67
C THR A 182 -22.39 -15.79 34.30
N VAL A 183 -23.64 -16.13 33.97
CA VAL A 183 -24.02 -16.70 32.68
C VAL A 183 -23.81 -15.69 31.53
N LEU A 184 -24.17 -14.42 31.72
CA LEU A 184 -23.95 -13.38 30.72
C LEU A 184 -22.47 -13.21 30.38
N ASN A 185 -21.60 -13.19 31.40
CA ASN A 185 -20.15 -13.06 31.20
C ASN A 185 -19.57 -14.28 30.47
N GLN A 186 -20.01 -15.50 30.81
CA GLN A 186 -19.62 -16.72 30.11
C GLN A 186 -20.08 -16.74 28.64
N ALA A 187 -21.26 -16.16 28.34
CA ALA A 187 -21.76 -16.09 26.97
C ALA A 187 -21.03 -15.07 26.08
N LYS A 188 -20.29 -14.13 26.68
CA LYS A 188 -19.61 -13.02 25.98
C LYS A 188 -18.13 -13.23 25.71
N THR A 189 -17.50 -14.15 26.45
CA THR A 189 -16.12 -14.65 26.22
C THR A 189 -16.05 -15.52 24.98
#